data_AF-A0A7W4EGZ0-F1
#
_entry.id   AF-A0A7W4EGZ0-F1
#
_cell.length_a   1.000
_cell.length_b   1.000
_cell.length_c   1.000
_cell.angle_alpha   90.00
_cell.angle_beta   90.00
_cell.angle_gamma   90.00
#
_symmetry.space_group_name_H-M   'P 1'
#
loop_
_entity.id
_entity.type
_entity.pdbx_description
1 polymer ?
#
loop_
_entity_poly.entity_id
_entity_poly.type
_entity_poly.pdbx_seq_one_letter_code
_entity_poly.pdbx_strand_id
1 'polypeptide(L)'
;MDLENLKQVWNEEKIESIPEISLEKQKEIHTPLEIIRKNMRTEFWISIISFLIFGIQIFFIVKGTEQTFFLIMLAFITIGILGYYYLKFYSFYKKLNTKNFNTYHNILDLRYELVLNSELYKSFYIAFIPIVLGLYSILYLDKKDFDLTFFTILSLSFCVIMYLIGKYWLYENYGKYIQQISKIVAEITGEEDGFEYDRSFLKIQKEFVFLQKIRNFCNEKFGKYGQTAYIIFLLILVFLISFLVGICVAVLDIILTNYHH
;
A
#
# COMPACT_ATOMS: atom_id res chain seq x y z
N MET A 1 36.05 -14.04 26.20
CA MET A 1 36.33 -12.64 25.77
C MET A 1 36.21 -11.80 27.02
N ASP A 2 37.31 -11.19 27.47
CA ASP A 2 37.37 -10.49 28.76
C ASP A 2 36.78 -9.09 28.69
N LEU A 3 36.11 -8.66 29.76
CA LEU A 3 35.39 -7.38 29.81
C LEU A 3 36.35 -6.18 29.71
N GLU A 4 37.60 -6.34 30.14
CA GLU A 4 38.68 -5.36 29.96
C GLU A 4 39.14 -5.23 28.51
N ASN A 5 39.23 -6.34 27.77
CA ASN A 5 39.54 -6.31 26.33
C ASN A 5 38.42 -5.60 25.54
N LEU A 6 37.16 -5.81 25.90
CA LEU A 6 36.03 -5.08 25.29
C LEU A 6 36.09 -3.58 25.59
N LYS A 7 36.46 -3.20 26.83
CA LYS A 7 36.60 -1.80 27.24
C LYS A 7 37.76 -1.09 26.53
N GLN A 8 38.83 -1.81 26.27
CA GLN A 8 40.00 -1.29 25.57
C GLN A 8 39.71 -1.06 24.09
N VAL A 9 39.10 -2.03 23.41
CA VAL A 9 38.67 -1.89 22.01
C VAL A 9 37.64 -0.77 21.86
N TRP A 10 36.69 -0.65 22.79
CA TRP A 10 35.67 0.43 22.79
C TRP A 10 36.27 1.83 23.01
N ASN A 11 37.34 1.93 23.81
CA ASN A 11 38.03 3.21 24.02
C ASN A 11 38.97 3.58 22.87
N GLU A 12 39.49 2.58 22.15
CA GLU A 12 40.27 2.75 20.91
C GLU A 12 39.37 3.13 19.73
N GLU A 13 38.12 2.63 19.67
CA GLU A 13 37.04 3.06 18.77
C GLU A 13 36.35 4.36 19.21
N LYS A 14 37.08 5.34 19.73
CA LYS A 14 36.56 6.70 19.86
C LYS A 14 36.40 7.30 18.47
N ILE A 15 35.24 7.05 17.85
CA ILE A 15 34.81 7.67 16.59
C ILE A 15 34.70 9.17 16.85
N GLU A 16 35.74 9.92 16.46
CA GLU A 16 35.89 11.37 16.70
C GLU A 16 34.79 12.22 16.07
N SER A 17 34.08 11.68 15.07
CA SER A 17 32.86 12.27 14.53
C SER A 17 32.09 11.22 13.74
N ILE A 18 30.76 11.25 13.84
CA ILE A 18 29.91 10.42 12.96
C ILE A 18 30.19 10.86 11.52
N PRO A 19 30.53 9.95 10.59
CA PRO A 19 30.88 10.34 9.23
C PRO A 19 29.72 11.12 8.60
N GLU A 20 30.00 12.37 8.26
CA GLU A 20 29.07 13.24 7.53
C GLU A 20 29.08 12.84 6.06
N ILE A 21 27.88 12.83 5.46
CA ILE A 21 27.74 12.51 4.03
C ILE A 21 28.15 13.71 3.19
N SER A 22 28.71 13.47 2.00
CA SER A 22 29.01 14.55 1.05
C SER A 22 27.77 15.37 0.70
N LEU A 23 27.94 16.68 0.50
CA LEU A 23 26.84 17.60 0.17
C LEU A 23 26.07 17.19 -1.10
N GLU A 24 26.73 16.53 -2.05
CA GLU A 24 26.11 16.01 -3.26
C GLU A 24 25.15 14.86 -2.95
N LYS A 25 25.58 13.88 -2.17
CA LYS A 25 24.73 12.75 -1.75
C LYS A 25 23.59 13.17 -0.83
N GLN A 26 23.79 14.19 0.00
CA GLN A 26 22.70 14.82 0.75
C GLN A 26 21.62 15.36 -0.19
N LYS A 27 22.00 16.16 -1.21
CA LYS A 27 21.06 16.71 -2.20
C LYS A 27 20.32 15.62 -2.99
N GLU A 28 21.02 14.55 -3.37
CA GLU A 28 20.41 13.40 -4.06
C GLU A 28 19.31 12.74 -3.23
N ILE A 29 19.49 12.60 -1.90
CA ILE A 29 18.49 12.00 -1.00
C ILE A 29 17.32 12.93 -0.73
N HIS A 30 17.55 14.24 -0.67
CA HIS A 30 16.50 15.22 -0.43
C HIS A 30 15.39 15.14 -1.47
N THR A 31 15.72 14.88 -2.73
CA THR A 31 14.75 14.82 -3.83
C THR A 31 13.69 13.71 -3.67
N PRO A 32 14.04 12.40 -3.59
CA PRO A 32 13.07 11.33 -3.36
C PRO A 32 12.35 11.48 -2.02
N LEU A 33 13.02 12.00 -1.00
CA LEU A 33 12.42 12.23 0.32
C LEU A 33 11.33 13.30 0.28
N GLU A 34 11.54 14.40 -0.43
CA GLU A 34 10.52 15.43 -0.64
C GLU A 34 9.30 14.89 -1.38
N ILE A 35 9.52 14.02 -2.37
CA ILE A 35 8.41 13.38 -3.08
C ILE A 35 7.63 12.47 -2.15
N ILE A 36 8.29 11.68 -1.30
CA ILE A 36 7.62 10.86 -0.28
C ILE A 36 6.79 11.75 0.66
N ARG A 37 7.36 12.85 1.18
CA ARG A 37 6.62 13.79 2.05
C ARG A 37 5.40 14.39 1.34
N LYS A 38 5.53 14.75 0.07
CA LYS A 38 4.43 15.27 -0.75
C LYS A 38 3.33 14.23 -0.90
N ASN A 39 3.69 13.00 -1.29
CA ASN A 39 2.75 11.89 -1.44
C ASN A 39 2.02 11.61 -0.13
N MET A 40 2.74 11.58 1.00
CA MET A 40 2.13 11.39 2.31
C MET A 40 1.09 12.46 2.64
N ARG A 41 1.42 13.74 2.39
CA ARG A 41 0.51 14.87 2.63
C ARG A 41 -0.72 14.78 1.73
N THR A 42 -0.51 14.52 0.45
CA THR A 42 -1.59 14.39 -0.53
C THR A 42 -2.52 13.25 -0.16
N GLU A 43 -1.98 12.09 0.18
CA GLU A 43 -2.76 10.93 0.59
C GLU A 43 -3.60 11.21 1.83
N PHE A 44 -3.02 11.83 2.87
CA PHE A 44 -3.75 12.21 4.08
C PHE A 44 -4.99 13.07 3.77
N TRP A 45 -4.83 14.13 2.95
CA TRP A 45 -5.94 15.01 2.59
C TRP A 45 -6.98 14.33 1.69
N ILE A 46 -6.53 13.54 0.70
CA ILE A 46 -7.43 12.76 -0.16
C ILE A 46 -8.25 11.79 0.69
N SER A 47 -7.62 11.09 1.64
CA SER A 47 -8.31 10.15 2.52
C SER A 47 -9.34 10.84 3.40
N ILE A 48 -9.04 11.99 4.00
CA ILE A 48 -10.01 12.76 4.79
C ILE A 48 -11.25 13.10 3.94
N ILE A 49 -11.03 13.67 2.76
CA ILE A 49 -12.12 14.04 1.86
C ILE A 49 -12.93 12.80 1.43
N SER A 50 -12.24 11.71 1.10
CA SER A 50 -12.87 10.46 0.66
C SER A 50 -13.74 9.86 1.76
N PHE A 51 -13.25 9.79 3.00
CA PHE A 51 -14.02 9.25 4.13
C PHE A 51 -15.22 10.12 4.48
N LEU A 52 -15.11 11.45 4.38
CA LEU A 52 -16.24 12.35 4.58
C LEU A 52 -17.34 12.11 3.53
N ILE A 53 -16.98 12.08 2.25
CA ILE A 53 -17.93 11.80 1.16
C ILE A 53 -18.58 10.44 1.36
N PHE A 54 -17.79 9.42 1.69
CA PHE A 54 -18.27 8.07 1.88
C PHE A 54 -19.22 7.93 3.08
N GLY A 55 -18.90 8.57 4.20
CA GLY A 55 -19.77 8.60 5.38
C GLY A 55 -21.12 9.26 5.09
N ILE A 56 -21.12 10.36 4.33
CA ILE A 56 -22.36 11.04 3.90
C ILE A 56 -23.19 10.12 2.99
N GLN A 57 -22.58 9.44 2.03
CA GLN A 57 -23.29 8.52 1.13
C GLN A 57 -23.97 7.39 1.90
N ILE A 58 -23.26 6.78 2.85
CA ILE A 58 -23.80 5.71 3.68
C ILE A 58 -25.04 6.18 4.46
N PHE A 59 -25.01 7.38 5.02
CA PHE A 59 -26.13 7.94 5.78
C PHE A 59 -27.42 8.03 4.96
N PHE A 60 -27.33 8.28 3.63
CA PHE A 60 -28.49 8.35 2.76
C PHE A 60 -29.00 6.98 2.26
N ILE A 61 -28.14 5.96 2.25
CA ILE A 61 -28.47 4.64 1.70
C ILE A 61 -29.15 3.77 2.77
N VAL A 62 -28.67 3.82 4.00
CA VAL A 62 -29.13 2.95 5.09
C VAL A 62 -30.48 3.43 5.62
N LYS A 63 -31.46 2.51 5.68
CA LYS A 63 -32.81 2.80 6.17
C LYS A 63 -33.31 1.83 7.24
N GLY A 64 -32.69 0.66 7.39
CA GLY A 64 -33.08 -0.37 8.36
C GLY A 64 -32.40 -0.22 9.72
N THR A 65 -33.09 -0.60 10.80
CA THR A 65 -32.56 -0.58 12.18
C THR A 65 -31.43 -1.57 12.39
N GLU A 66 -31.56 -2.80 11.87
CA GLU A 66 -30.51 -3.83 11.96
C GLU A 66 -29.26 -3.46 11.15
N GLN A 67 -29.45 -2.98 9.92
CA GLN A 67 -28.36 -2.46 9.08
C GLN A 67 -27.61 -1.32 9.78
N THR A 68 -28.35 -0.41 10.41
CA THR A 68 -27.77 0.71 11.16
C THR A 68 -26.91 0.21 12.32
N PHE A 69 -27.37 -0.79 13.06
CA PHE A 69 -26.60 -1.39 14.17
C PHE A 69 -25.26 -1.99 13.69
N PHE A 70 -25.29 -2.85 12.66
CA PHE A 70 -24.07 -3.45 12.11
C PHE A 70 -23.13 -2.40 11.51
N LEU A 71 -23.69 -1.36 10.89
CA LEU A 71 -22.90 -0.27 10.33
C LEU A 71 -22.19 0.55 11.41
N ILE A 72 -22.86 0.85 12.53
CA ILE A 72 -22.24 1.55 13.67
C ILE A 72 -21.08 0.72 14.23
N MET A 73 -21.27 -0.59 14.40
CA MET A 73 -20.20 -1.48 14.88
C MET A 73 -19.01 -1.49 13.91
N LEU A 74 -19.27 -1.61 12.60
CA LEU A 74 -18.25 -1.60 11.57
C LEU A 74 -17.51 -0.24 11.52
N ALA A 75 -18.24 0.86 11.66
CA ALA A 75 -17.67 2.21 11.72
C ALA A 75 -16.75 2.38 12.93
N PHE A 76 -17.13 1.86 14.10
CA PHE A 76 -16.29 1.91 15.30
C PHE A 76 -14.95 1.19 15.10
N ILE A 77 -14.99 -0.03 14.54
CA ILE A 77 -13.77 -0.80 14.21
C ILE A 77 -12.91 -0.03 13.19
N THR A 78 -13.53 0.52 12.16
CA THR A 78 -12.85 1.28 11.10
C THR A 78 -12.17 2.52 11.64
N ILE A 79 -12.85 3.29 12.52
CA ILE A 79 -12.29 4.47 13.18
C ILE A 79 -11.09 4.09 14.05
N GLY A 80 -11.15 2.96 14.79
CA GLY A 80 -10.03 2.48 15.59
C GLY A 80 -8.78 2.17 14.75
N ILE A 81 -8.97 1.45 13.64
CA ILE A 81 -7.88 1.11 12.70
C ILE A 81 -7.31 2.38 12.05
N LEU A 82 -8.18 3.28 11.57
CA LEU A 82 -7.78 4.56 10.99
C LEU A 82 -7.01 5.42 11.97
N GLY A 83 -7.50 5.54 13.20
CA GLY A 83 -6.84 6.31 14.26
C GLY A 83 -5.44 5.79 14.53
N TYR A 84 -5.28 4.49 14.74
CA TYR A 84 -3.96 3.88 14.94
C TYR A 84 -3.00 4.12 13.76
N TYR A 85 -3.47 3.84 12.54
CA TYR A 85 -2.69 4.01 11.32
C TYR A 85 -2.22 5.46 11.15
N TYR A 86 -3.14 6.43 11.21
CA TYR A 86 -2.80 7.83 10.98
C TYR A 86 -1.97 8.44 12.11
N LEU A 87 -2.07 7.95 13.35
CA LEU A 87 -1.15 8.34 14.42
C LEU A 87 0.30 7.93 14.09
N LYS A 88 0.51 6.69 13.63
CA LYS A 88 1.83 6.20 13.20
C LYS A 88 2.32 6.93 11.95
N PHE A 89 1.45 7.11 10.97
CA PHE A 89 1.73 7.83 9.73
C PHE A 89 2.16 9.28 9.99
N TYR A 90 1.43 9.99 10.87
CA TYR A 90 1.75 11.37 11.26
C TYR A 90 3.05 11.44 12.06
N SER A 91 3.28 10.52 13.00
CA SER A 91 4.53 10.44 13.76
C SER A 91 5.74 10.29 12.82
N PHE A 92 5.64 9.40 11.84
CA PHE A 92 6.67 9.23 10.82
C PHE A 92 6.84 10.48 9.94
N TYR A 93 5.74 11.06 9.44
CA TYR A 93 5.79 12.30 8.66
C TYR A 93 6.48 13.45 9.43
N LYS A 94 6.19 13.59 10.74
CA LYS A 94 6.83 14.59 11.59
C LYS A 94 8.33 14.35 11.67
N LYS A 95 8.76 13.10 11.93
CA LYS A 95 10.19 12.72 11.95
C LYS A 95 10.88 13.06 10.64
N LEU A 96 10.24 12.74 9.50
CA LEU A 96 10.78 13.08 8.19
C LEU A 96 11.03 14.57 8.03
N ASN A 97 10.23 15.46 8.63
CA ASN A 97 10.39 16.91 8.49
C ASN A 97 11.36 17.52 9.49
N THR A 98 11.56 16.92 10.66
CA THR A 98 12.36 17.49 11.74
C THR A 98 13.77 16.91 11.84
N LYS A 99 13.98 15.66 11.40
CA LYS A 99 15.29 15.00 11.51
C LYS A 99 16.22 15.54 10.41
N ASN A 100 17.46 15.83 10.79
CA ASN A 100 18.50 16.22 9.85
C ASN A 100 19.19 14.97 9.30
N PHE A 101 19.32 14.82 7.98
CA PHE A 101 19.83 13.60 7.33
C PHE A 101 21.31 13.72 6.91
N ASN A 102 22.06 14.60 7.59
CA ASN A 102 23.45 14.91 7.24
C ASN A 102 24.46 13.86 7.71
N THR A 103 24.07 12.96 8.61
CA THR A 103 24.96 11.93 9.19
C THR A 103 24.57 10.53 8.71
N TYR A 104 25.57 9.67 8.60
CA TYR A 104 25.41 8.30 8.12
C TYR A 104 24.34 7.52 8.92
N HIS A 105 24.38 7.59 10.24
CA HIS A 105 23.37 6.95 11.10
C HIS A 105 21.95 7.46 10.83
N ASN A 106 21.79 8.76 10.55
CA ASN A 106 20.47 9.32 10.26
C ASN A 106 19.90 8.82 8.92
N ILE A 107 20.76 8.56 7.93
CA ILE A 107 20.36 7.97 6.65
C ILE A 107 20.00 6.49 6.81
N LEU A 108 20.79 5.73 7.57
CA LEU A 108 20.46 4.34 7.88
C LEU A 108 19.12 4.24 8.61
N ASP A 109 18.93 5.03 9.66
CA ASP A 109 17.67 5.11 10.39
C ASP A 109 16.50 5.47 9.47
N LEU A 110 16.68 6.46 8.59
CA LEU A 110 15.68 6.85 7.61
C LEU A 110 15.27 5.65 6.74
N ARG A 111 16.25 4.88 6.25
CA ARG A 111 16.00 3.68 5.45
C ARG A 111 15.14 2.68 6.25
N TYR A 112 15.51 2.37 7.49
CA TYR A 112 14.74 1.47 8.35
C TYR A 112 13.30 1.97 8.59
N GLU A 113 13.13 3.25 8.92
CA GLU A 113 11.81 3.82 9.18
C GLU A 113 10.92 3.83 7.93
N LEU A 114 11.50 4.06 6.75
CA LEU A 114 10.78 3.97 5.47
C LEU A 114 10.24 2.56 5.21
N VAL A 115 11.04 1.53 5.48
CA VAL A 115 10.61 0.14 5.33
C VAL A 115 9.49 -0.18 6.31
N LEU A 116 9.69 0.15 7.58
CA LEU A 116 8.70 -0.09 8.63
C LEU A 116 7.37 0.58 8.29
N ASN A 117 7.39 1.82 7.80
CA ASN A 117 6.17 2.50 7.38
C ASN A 117 5.52 1.83 6.16
N SER A 118 6.30 1.29 5.22
CA SER A 118 5.75 0.55 4.08
C SER A 118 5.07 -0.78 4.47
N GLU A 119 5.57 -1.47 5.49
CA GLU A 119 4.89 -2.66 6.06
C GLU A 119 3.60 -2.29 6.78
N LEU A 120 3.63 -1.18 7.53
CA LEU A 120 2.45 -0.65 8.22
C LEU A 120 1.36 -0.22 7.20
N TYR A 121 1.78 0.35 6.07
CA TYR A 121 0.91 0.66 4.93
C TYR A 121 0.25 -0.59 4.34
N LYS A 122 1.03 -1.65 4.07
CA LYS A 122 0.49 -2.93 3.57
C LYS A 122 -0.54 -3.52 4.53
N SER A 123 -0.21 -3.53 5.82
CA SER A 123 -1.10 -4.05 6.87
C SER A 123 -2.41 -3.28 6.92
N PHE A 124 -2.35 -1.95 6.85
CA PHE A 124 -3.54 -1.09 6.80
C PHE A 124 -4.44 -1.40 5.60
N TYR A 125 -3.85 -1.52 4.41
CA TYR A 125 -4.60 -1.82 3.19
C TYR A 125 -5.26 -3.21 3.24
N ILE A 126 -4.55 -4.22 3.73
CA ILE A 126 -5.08 -5.58 3.91
C ILE A 126 -6.24 -5.58 4.94
N ALA A 127 -6.11 -4.85 6.04
CA ALA A 127 -7.15 -4.72 7.05
C ALA A 127 -8.44 -4.07 6.51
N PHE A 128 -8.33 -3.23 5.48
CA PHE A 128 -9.48 -2.58 4.83
C PHE A 128 -10.33 -3.53 3.98
N ILE A 129 -9.76 -4.62 3.46
CA ILE A 129 -10.47 -5.59 2.61
C ILE A 129 -11.72 -6.17 3.31
N PRO A 130 -11.62 -6.80 4.50
CA PRO A 130 -12.79 -7.32 5.20
C PRO A 130 -13.78 -6.23 5.62
N ILE A 131 -13.33 -4.98 5.84
CA ILE A 131 -14.23 -3.87 6.17
C ILE A 131 -15.12 -3.54 4.97
N VAL A 132 -14.56 -3.44 3.77
CA VAL A 132 -15.33 -3.16 2.55
C VAL A 132 -16.30 -4.30 2.24
N LEU A 133 -15.88 -5.55 2.41
CA LEU A 133 -16.75 -6.72 2.23
C LEU A 133 -17.89 -6.75 3.28
N GLY A 134 -17.58 -6.43 4.53
CA GLY A 134 -18.56 -6.30 5.60
C GLY A 134 -19.61 -5.22 5.29
N LEU A 135 -19.15 -4.05 4.83
CA LEU A 135 -20.05 -2.98 4.40
C LEU A 135 -20.95 -3.42 3.23
N TYR A 136 -20.36 -4.06 2.21
CA TYR A 136 -21.13 -4.58 1.07
C TYR A 136 -22.19 -5.59 1.53
N SER A 137 -21.87 -6.46 2.49
CA SER A 137 -22.82 -7.41 3.07
C SER A 137 -23.98 -6.69 3.78
N ILE A 138 -23.69 -5.68 4.61
CA ILE A 138 -24.69 -4.92 5.36
C ILE A 138 -25.66 -4.20 4.40
N LEU A 139 -25.15 -3.63 3.31
CA LEU A 139 -25.96 -2.92 2.31
C LEU A 139 -26.91 -3.84 1.53
N TYR A 140 -26.64 -5.14 1.49
CA TYR A 140 -27.43 -6.14 0.75
C TYR A 140 -28.22 -7.10 1.66
N LEU A 141 -28.12 -6.93 2.98
CA LEU A 141 -28.74 -7.79 3.99
C LEU A 141 -30.26 -7.99 3.81
N ASP A 142 -30.98 -6.94 3.40
CA ASP A 142 -32.46 -6.96 3.29
C ASP A 142 -32.96 -7.45 1.92
N LYS A 143 -32.06 -7.78 0.99
CA LYS A 143 -32.47 -8.24 -0.34
C LYS A 143 -32.76 -9.75 -0.31
N LYS A 144 -34.02 -10.11 -0.54
CA LYS A 144 -34.51 -11.51 -0.55
C LYS A 144 -33.78 -12.45 -1.54
N ASP A 145 -33.11 -11.91 -2.55
CA ASP A 145 -32.43 -12.67 -3.61
C ASP A 145 -30.90 -12.70 -3.44
N PHE A 146 -30.40 -12.72 -2.20
CA PHE A 146 -28.96 -12.77 -1.95
C PHE A 146 -28.39 -14.17 -2.24
N ASP A 147 -27.80 -14.33 -3.42
CA ASP A 147 -27.06 -15.54 -3.78
C ASP A 147 -25.66 -15.55 -3.12
N LEU A 148 -25.48 -16.45 -2.17
CA LEU A 148 -24.24 -16.66 -1.45
C LEU A 148 -23.09 -17.10 -2.37
N THR A 149 -23.40 -17.86 -3.41
CA THR A 149 -22.40 -18.37 -4.37
C THR A 149 -21.84 -17.21 -5.17
N PHE A 150 -22.70 -16.40 -5.77
CA PHE A 150 -22.29 -15.18 -6.47
C PHE A 150 -21.51 -14.22 -5.57
N PHE A 151 -21.96 -14.01 -4.33
CA PHE A 151 -21.28 -13.15 -3.36
C PHE A 151 -19.86 -13.64 -3.03
N THR A 152 -19.68 -14.94 -2.80
CA THR A 152 -18.36 -15.50 -2.45
C THR A 152 -17.36 -15.36 -3.60
N ILE A 153 -17.81 -15.58 -4.84
CA ILE A 153 -16.99 -15.39 -6.03
C ILE A 153 -16.63 -13.92 -6.23
N LEU A 154 -17.60 -13.02 -6.09
CA LEU A 154 -17.36 -11.58 -6.19
C LEU A 154 -16.36 -11.11 -5.12
N SER A 155 -16.53 -11.58 -3.87
CA SER A 155 -15.65 -11.29 -2.75
C SER A 155 -14.21 -11.76 -2.99
N LEU A 156 -14.02 -13.02 -3.45
CA LEU A 156 -12.70 -13.54 -3.79
C LEU A 156 -12.03 -12.75 -4.92
N SER A 157 -12.78 -12.42 -5.97
CA SER A 157 -12.27 -11.61 -7.07
C SER A 157 -11.86 -10.21 -6.59
N PHE A 158 -12.67 -9.58 -5.73
CA PHE A 158 -12.41 -8.28 -5.14
C PHE A 158 -11.13 -8.29 -4.28
N CYS A 159 -10.92 -9.32 -3.47
CA CYS A 159 -9.69 -9.49 -2.68
C CYS A 159 -8.43 -9.49 -3.55
N VAL A 160 -8.43 -10.24 -4.67
CA VAL A 160 -7.29 -10.31 -5.60
C VAL A 160 -7.04 -8.96 -6.26
N ILE A 161 -8.10 -8.29 -6.71
CA ILE A 161 -8.01 -6.97 -7.36
C ILE A 161 -7.42 -5.94 -6.39
N MET A 162 -7.97 -5.86 -5.18
CA MET A 162 -7.49 -4.94 -4.16
C MET A 162 -6.03 -5.23 -3.83
N TYR A 163 -5.64 -6.49 -3.64
CA TYR A 163 -4.25 -6.85 -3.42
C TYR A 163 -3.31 -6.30 -4.52
N LEU A 164 -3.68 -6.47 -5.80
CA LEU A 164 -2.88 -5.96 -6.93
C LEU A 164 -2.82 -4.43 -6.97
N ILE A 165 -3.97 -3.75 -6.77
CA ILE A 165 -4.04 -2.28 -6.77
C ILE A 165 -3.24 -1.69 -5.62
N GLY A 166 -3.45 -2.18 -4.39
CA GLY A 166 -2.71 -1.72 -3.20
C GLY A 166 -1.21 -1.93 -3.36
N LYS A 167 -0.82 -3.06 -3.96
CA LYS A 167 0.58 -3.36 -4.28
C LYS A 167 1.20 -2.38 -5.25
N TYR A 168 0.50 -2.10 -6.35
CA TYR A 168 0.93 -1.10 -7.33
C TYR A 168 1.00 0.30 -6.72
N TRP A 169 -0.02 0.70 -5.96
CA TRP A 169 -0.11 2.02 -5.34
C TRP A 169 1.02 2.27 -4.34
N LEU A 170 1.35 1.28 -3.50
CA LEU A 170 2.48 1.37 -2.57
C LEU A 170 3.80 1.55 -3.33
N TYR A 171 4.02 0.78 -4.39
CA TYR A 171 5.25 0.88 -5.18
C TYR A 171 5.40 2.26 -5.82
N GLU A 172 4.35 2.76 -6.44
CA GLU A 172 4.37 4.02 -7.16
C GLU A 172 4.50 5.21 -6.22
N ASN A 173 3.81 5.23 -5.08
CA ASN A 173 3.88 6.39 -4.18
C ASN A 173 5.11 6.37 -3.26
N TYR A 174 5.64 5.19 -2.94
CA TYR A 174 6.68 5.04 -1.94
C TYR A 174 7.84 4.16 -2.42
N GLY A 175 7.54 2.94 -2.89
CA GLY A 175 8.55 1.91 -3.17
C GLY A 175 9.66 2.35 -4.14
N LYS A 176 9.34 3.03 -5.26
CA LYS A 176 10.35 3.52 -6.21
C LYS A 176 11.32 4.54 -5.59
N TYR A 177 10.84 5.38 -4.67
CA TYR A 177 11.65 6.40 -3.99
C TYR A 177 12.46 5.80 -2.85
N ILE A 178 11.90 4.82 -2.14
CA ILE A 178 12.62 4.04 -1.12
C ILE A 178 13.80 3.29 -1.75
N GLN A 179 13.61 2.72 -2.95
CA GLN A 179 14.69 2.09 -3.70
C GLN A 179 15.80 3.08 -4.10
N GLN A 180 15.43 4.29 -4.54
CA GLN A 180 16.41 5.32 -4.87
C GLN A 180 17.24 5.69 -3.63
N ILE A 181 16.58 5.92 -2.49
CA ILE A 181 17.26 6.19 -1.22
C ILE A 181 18.18 5.02 -0.85
N SER A 182 17.70 3.78 -0.95
CA SER A 182 18.47 2.58 -0.59
C SER A 182 19.73 2.41 -1.45
N LYS A 183 19.64 2.71 -2.75
CA LYS A 183 20.82 2.72 -3.65
C LYS A 183 21.84 3.76 -3.22
N ILE A 184 21.38 4.98 -2.91
CA ILE A 184 22.27 6.04 -2.45
C ILE A 184 22.95 5.64 -1.13
N VAL A 185 22.22 5.01 -0.21
CA VAL A 185 22.80 4.46 1.02
C VAL A 185 23.88 3.42 0.71
N ALA A 186 23.60 2.45 -0.18
CA ALA A 186 24.58 1.42 -0.55
C ALA A 186 25.87 2.02 -1.15
N GLU A 187 25.74 3.04 -2.01
CA GLU A 187 26.88 3.77 -2.56
C GLU A 187 27.74 4.48 -1.49
N ILE A 188 27.10 4.98 -0.42
CA ILE A 188 27.80 5.62 0.70
C ILE A 188 28.50 4.56 1.58
N THR A 189 27.88 3.39 1.74
CA THR A 189 28.33 2.37 2.70
C THR A 189 29.41 1.46 2.13
N GLY A 190 29.47 1.30 0.80
CA GLY A 190 30.36 0.33 0.15
C GLY A 190 30.00 -1.14 0.43
N GLU A 191 28.96 -1.39 1.23
CA GLU A 191 28.41 -2.71 1.49
C GLU A 191 27.43 -3.09 0.36
N GLU A 192 27.66 -4.26 -0.26
CA GLU A 192 26.65 -4.90 -1.08
C GLU A 192 25.46 -5.28 -0.20
N ASP A 193 24.33 -4.69 -0.55
CA ASP A 193 23.08 -4.65 0.20
C ASP A 193 22.58 -6.04 0.63
N GLY A 194 22.83 -6.42 1.89
CA GLY A 194 22.14 -7.53 2.58
C GLY A 194 20.71 -7.17 3.02
N PHE A 195 20.30 -5.91 2.84
CA PHE A 195 18.96 -5.42 3.13
C PHE A 195 18.08 -5.70 1.91
N GLU A 196 17.66 -6.95 1.75
CA GLU A 196 16.54 -7.27 0.88
C GLU A 196 15.27 -6.62 1.44
N TYR A 197 15.07 -5.32 1.19
CA TYR A 197 13.74 -4.72 1.19
C TYR A 197 12.88 -5.67 0.38
N ASP A 198 11.92 -6.36 1.02
CA ASP A 198 11.30 -7.57 0.49
C ASP A 198 10.92 -7.37 -0.98
N ARG A 199 11.86 -7.81 -1.83
CA ARG A 199 11.78 -7.64 -3.27
C ARG A 199 10.68 -8.55 -3.77
N SER A 200 10.08 -9.45 -2.99
CA SER A 200 8.89 -10.21 -3.41
C SER A 200 7.74 -9.26 -3.78
N PHE A 201 7.63 -8.12 -3.09
CA PHE A 201 6.59 -7.14 -3.37
C PHE A 201 6.90 -6.30 -4.62
N LEU A 202 8.19 -6.12 -4.95
CA LEU A 202 8.67 -5.40 -6.13
C LEU A 202 8.89 -6.31 -7.35
N LYS A 203 9.11 -7.61 -7.13
CA LYS A 203 9.35 -8.65 -8.13
C LYS A 203 8.12 -8.95 -8.96
N ILE A 204 6.92 -8.51 -8.57
CA ILE A 204 5.74 -8.60 -9.45
C ILE A 204 5.93 -7.81 -10.74
N GLN A 205 6.74 -6.74 -10.73
CA GLN A 205 7.12 -6.05 -11.97
C GLN A 205 7.93 -6.97 -12.91
N LYS A 206 8.65 -7.95 -12.35
CA LYS A 206 9.36 -9.01 -13.07
C LYS A 206 8.45 -10.20 -13.44
N GLU A 207 7.50 -10.58 -12.60
CA GLU A 207 6.58 -11.70 -12.86
C GLU A 207 5.55 -11.39 -13.96
N PHE A 208 5.12 -10.13 -14.09
CA PHE A 208 4.18 -9.71 -15.12
C PHE A 208 4.84 -8.75 -16.12
N VAL A 209 5.82 -9.25 -16.88
CA VAL A 209 6.45 -8.55 -18.01
C VAL A 209 5.41 -7.90 -18.93
N PHE A 210 4.25 -8.53 -19.07
CA PHE A 210 3.10 -8.04 -19.83
C PHE A 210 2.55 -6.69 -19.30
N LEU A 211 2.32 -6.58 -17.99
CA LEU A 211 1.80 -5.34 -17.38
C LEU A 211 2.78 -4.19 -17.54
N GLN A 212 4.09 -4.48 -17.47
CA GLN A 212 5.12 -3.48 -17.71
C GLN A 212 5.17 -3.01 -19.16
N LYS A 213 5.02 -3.93 -20.14
CA LYS A 213 4.91 -3.57 -21.56
C LYS A 213 3.70 -2.68 -21.82
N ILE A 214 2.54 -3.01 -21.24
CA ILE A 214 1.32 -2.19 -21.39
C ILE A 214 1.51 -0.81 -20.76
N ARG A 215 2.12 -0.74 -19.58
CA ARG A 215 2.41 0.56 -18.95
C ARG A 215 3.30 1.42 -19.82
N ASN A 216 4.38 0.85 -20.35
CA ASN A 216 5.29 1.57 -21.24
C ASN A 216 4.56 2.04 -22.49
N PHE A 217 3.73 1.19 -23.10
CA PHE A 217 2.87 1.55 -24.22
C PHE A 217 1.91 2.70 -23.87
N CYS A 218 1.23 2.65 -22.72
CA CYS A 218 0.33 3.71 -22.28
C CYS A 218 1.07 5.04 -22.05
N ASN A 219 2.25 4.98 -21.44
CA ASN A 219 3.09 6.17 -21.19
C ASN A 219 3.65 6.77 -22.47
N GLU A 220 4.07 5.93 -23.42
CA GLU A 220 4.58 6.36 -24.72
C GLU A 220 3.47 6.96 -25.59
N LYS A 221 2.27 6.36 -25.56
CA LYS A 221 1.14 6.79 -26.40
C LYS A 221 0.36 7.98 -25.85
N PHE A 222 0.17 8.06 -24.53
CA PHE A 222 -0.67 9.09 -23.90
C PHE A 222 0.13 10.12 -23.08
N GLY A 223 1.47 10.01 -23.03
CA GLY A 223 2.37 10.97 -22.40
C GLY A 223 1.97 11.28 -20.94
N LYS A 224 1.59 12.54 -20.68
CA LYS A 224 1.17 13.02 -19.36
C LYS A 224 -0.05 12.27 -18.79
N TYR A 225 -0.90 11.70 -19.64
CA TYR A 225 -2.08 10.92 -19.23
C TYR A 225 -1.85 9.40 -19.29
N GLY A 226 -0.64 8.94 -19.61
CA GLY A 226 -0.32 7.51 -19.73
C GLY A 226 -0.61 6.71 -18.47
N GLN A 227 -0.33 7.32 -17.31
CA GLN A 227 -0.62 6.70 -16.03
C GLN A 227 -2.12 6.54 -15.78
N THR A 228 -2.93 7.54 -16.14
CA THR A 228 -4.39 7.46 -16.05
C THR A 228 -4.96 6.44 -17.03
N ALA A 229 -4.45 6.42 -18.26
CA ALA A 229 -4.86 5.45 -19.29
C ALA A 229 -4.52 4.01 -18.89
N TYR A 230 -3.36 3.79 -18.27
CA TYR A 230 -2.97 2.49 -17.73
C TYR A 230 -3.92 2.02 -16.61
N ILE A 231 -4.31 2.93 -15.70
CA ILE A 231 -5.29 2.61 -14.65
C ILE A 231 -6.65 2.23 -15.26
N ILE A 232 -7.12 2.99 -16.26
CA ILE A 232 -8.35 2.67 -16.98
C ILE A 232 -8.25 1.30 -17.66
N PHE A 233 -7.12 1.00 -18.29
CA PHE A 233 -6.88 -0.30 -18.91
C PHE A 233 -6.93 -1.44 -17.88
N LEU A 234 -6.30 -1.26 -16.72
CA LEU A 234 -6.38 -2.24 -15.63
C LEU A 234 -7.82 -2.44 -15.14
N LEU A 235 -8.59 -1.36 -15.00
CA LEU A 235 -10.01 -1.44 -14.63
C LEU A 235 -10.82 -2.21 -15.67
N ILE A 236 -10.58 -1.98 -16.96
CA ILE A 236 -11.24 -2.71 -18.06
C ILE A 236 -10.86 -4.19 -18.03
N LEU A 237 -9.57 -4.49 -17.86
CA LEU A 237 -9.08 -5.87 -17.77
C LEU A 237 -9.73 -6.61 -16.60
N VAL A 238 -9.85 -5.94 -15.46
CA VAL A 238 -10.56 -6.43 -14.28
C VAL A 238 -12.03 -6.72 -14.58
N PHE A 239 -12.72 -5.79 -15.25
CA PHE A 239 -14.13 -5.95 -15.61
C PHE A 239 -14.34 -7.15 -16.54
N LEU A 240 -13.41 -7.36 -17.47
CA LEU A 240 -13.39 -8.50 -18.39
C LEU A 240 -13.17 -9.83 -17.65
N ILE A 241 -12.25 -9.87 -16.70
CA ILE A 241 -11.99 -11.04 -15.87
C ILE A 241 -13.21 -11.36 -15.00
N SER A 242 -13.81 -10.36 -14.34
CA SER A 242 -15.02 -10.58 -13.53
C SER A 242 -16.20 -11.06 -14.37
N PHE A 243 -16.34 -10.56 -15.59
CA PHE A 243 -17.37 -11.00 -16.53
C PHE A 243 -17.17 -12.46 -16.97
N LEU A 244 -15.93 -12.84 -17.31
CA LEU A 244 -15.58 -14.22 -17.64
C LEU A 244 -15.84 -15.18 -16.47
N VAL A 245 -15.46 -14.78 -15.26
CA VAL A 245 -15.73 -15.56 -14.05
C VAL A 245 -17.24 -15.71 -13.83
N GLY A 246 -18.02 -14.64 -13.99
CA GLY A 246 -19.48 -14.69 -13.91
C GLY A 246 -20.11 -15.66 -14.92
N ILE A 247 -19.61 -15.69 -16.16
CA ILE A 247 -20.05 -16.66 -17.18
C ILE A 247 -19.71 -18.08 -16.74
N CYS A 248 -18.49 -18.35 -16.27
CA CYS A 248 -18.10 -19.68 -15.82
C CYS A 248 -19.00 -20.19 -14.69
N VAL A 249 -19.41 -19.32 -13.79
CA VAL A 249 -20.29 -19.64 -12.66
C VAL A 249 -21.71 -19.93 -13.14
N ALA A 250 -22.26 -19.10 -14.02
CA ALA A 250 -23.57 -19.35 -14.62
C ALA A 250 -23.60 -20.67 -15.40
N VAL A 251 -22.54 -20.99 -16.14
CA VAL A 251 -22.41 -22.27 -16.86
C VAL A 251 -22.31 -23.44 -15.88
N LEU A 252 -21.53 -23.31 -14.80
CA LEU A 252 -21.45 -24.33 -13.75
C LEU A 252 -22.80 -24.58 -13.07
N ASP A 253 -23.54 -23.51 -12.77
CA ASP A 253 -24.86 -23.58 -12.15
C ASP A 253 -25.88 -24.30 -13.07
N ILE A 254 -25.91 -23.95 -14.37
CA ILE A 254 -26.73 -24.64 -15.38
C ILE A 254 -26.37 -26.14 -15.48
N ILE A 255 -25.07 -26.47 -15.45
CA ILE A 255 -24.60 -27.87 -15.50
C ILE A 255 -25.05 -28.64 -14.24
N LEU A 256 -24.89 -28.05 -13.05
CA LEU A 256 -25.31 -28.66 -11.79
C LEU A 256 -26.82 -28.86 -11.71
N THR A 257 -27.60 -27.89 -12.19
CA THR A 257 -29.07 -27.94 -12.15
C THR A 257 -29.62 -29.00 -13.12
N ASN A 258 -29.00 -29.17 -14.29
CA ASN A 258 -29.37 -30.21 -15.25
C ASN A 258 -28.91 -31.62 -14.85
N TYR A 259 -27.96 -31.77 -13.93
CA TYR A 259 -27.48 -33.07 -13.46
C TYR A 259 -28.37 -33.68 -12.36
N HIS A 260 -29.20 -32.85 -11.72
CA HIS A 260 -30.13 -33.23 -10.66
C HIS A 260 -31.54 -33.59 -11.17
N HIS A 261 -31.76 -33.61 -12.49
CA HIS A 261 -33.00 -33.99 -13.15
C HIS A 261 -32.85 -35.27 -13.97
#